data_AF-A0A645E7N6-F1
#
_entry.id   AF-A0A645E7N6-F1
#
_cell.length_a   1.000
_cell.length_b   1.000
_cell.length_c   1.000
_cell.angle_alpha   90.00
_cell.angle_beta   90.00
_cell.angle_gamma   90.00
#
_symmetry.space_group_name_H-M   'P 1'
#
loop_
_entity.id
_entity.type
_entity.pdbx_description
1 polymer ?
#
loop_
_entity_poly.entity_id
_entity_poly.type
_entity_poly.pdbx_seq_one_letter_code
_entity_poly.pdbx_strand_id
1 'polypeptide(L)'
;MPDAIGVPEDMLREAARMAVCKINIDSDLRLAMTATIRKYFHDNPSHFDPRQYLKPAREAIKGMVAHKITTVLGCDGKASL
;
A
#
# COMPACT_ATOMS: atom_id res chain seq x y z
N MET A 1 -4.00 -14.51 -8.36
CA MET A 1 -4.82 -13.66 -9.23
C MET A 1 -4.10 -13.53 -10.57
N PRO A 2 -4.30 -14.47 -11.50
CA PRO A 2 -3.57 -14.48 -12.77
C PRO A 2 -3.96 -13.30 -13.69
N ASP A 3 -5.21 -12.83 -13.61
CA ASP A 3 -5.74 -11.77 -14.49
C ASP A 3 -5.99 -10.43 -13.77
N ALA A 4 -5.46 -10.23 -12.55
CA ALA A 4 -5.63 -8.96 -11.86
C ALA A 4 -4.70 -7.90 -12.46
N ILE A 5 -5.32 -6.85 -13.02
CA ILE A 5 -4.61 -5.72 -13.63
C ILE A 5 -5.00 -4.46 -12.86
N GLY A 6 -4.01 -3.78 -12.30
CA GLY A 6 -4.17 -2.47 -11.68
C GLY A 6 -4.17 -1.34 -12.72
N VAL A 7 -4.59 -0.15 -12.31
CA VAL A 7 -4.36 1.05 -13.13
C VAL A 7 -2.89 1.43 -13.02
N PRO A 8 -2.18 1.66 -14.14
CA PRO A 8 -0.80 2.13 -14.12
C PRO A 8 -0.61 3.42 -13.30
N GLU A 9 0.45 3.50 -12.50
CA GLU A 9 0.67 4.61 -11.57
C GLU A 9 0.90 5.95 -12.28
N ASP A 10 1.47 5.93 -13.49
CA ASP A 10 1.64 7.10 -14.36
C ASP A 10 0.29 7.68 -14.83
N MET A 11 -0.70 6.82 -15.12
CA MET A 11 -2.06 7.26 -15.41
C MET A 11 -2.73 7.89 -14.19
N LEU A 12 -2.53 7.30 -13.00
CA LEU A 12 -3.03 7.87 -11.74
C LEU A 12 -2.39 9.24 -11.45
N ARG A 13 -1.08 9.37 -11.71
CA ARG A 13 -0.34 10.62 -11.57
C ARG A 13 -0.88 11.71 -12.50
N GLU A 14 -1.15 11.36 -13.75
CA GLU A 14 -1.69 12.31 -14.72
C GLU A 14 -3.10 12.75 -14.33
N ALA A 15 -3.97 11.81 -13.95
CA ALA A 15 -5.31 12.12 -13.46
C ALA A 15 -5.29 13.10 -12.26
N ALA A 16 -4.37 12.90 -11.31
CA ALA A 16 -4.20 13.75 -10.13
C ALA A 16 -3.73 15.18 -10.45
N ARG A 17 -3.14 15.43 -11.63
CA ARG A 17 -2.79 16.77 -12.12
C ARG A 17 -3.95 17.48 -12.82
N MET A 18 -5.00 16.74 -13.16
CA MET A 18 -6.21 17.26 -13.81
C MET A 18 -7.29 17.55 -12.74
N ALA A 19 -8.55 17.23 -13.04
CA ALA A 19 -9.68 17.46 -12.15
C ALA A 19 -9.89 16.37 -11.07
N VAL A 20 -9.09 15.29 -11.05
CA VAL A 20 -9.26 14.21 -10.08
C VAL A 20 -8.60 14.56 -8.76
N CYS A 21 -9.40 14.97 -7.78
CA CYS A 21 -8.91 15.35 -6.45
C CYS A 21 -8.86 14.20 -5.43
N LYS A 22 -9.35 13.00 -5.79
CA LYS A 22 -9.43 11.85 -4.87
C LYS A 22 -9.28 10.52 -5.62
N ILE A 23 -8.30 9.73 -5.21
CA ILE A 23 -8.04 8.37 -5.74
C ILE A 23 -8.17 7.37 -4.58
N ASN A 24 -8.94 6.31 -4.79
CA ASN A 24 -9.16 5.26 -3.80
C ASN A 24 -8.17 4.10 -4.02
N ILE A 25 -7.50 3.65 -2.96
CA ILE A 25 -6.50 2.57 -3.02
C ILE A 25 -6.80 1.60 -1.88
N ASP A 26 -7.15 0.36 -2.21
CA ASP A 26 -7.48 -0.68 -1.24
C ASP A 26 -6.82 -2.03 -1.59
N SER A 27 -6.95 -2.48 -2.84
CA SER A 27 -6.38 -3.76 -3.28
C SER A 27 -4.87 -3.85 -3.05
N ASP A 28 -4.11 -2.79 -3.34
CA ASP A 28 -2.67 -2.75 -3.09
C ASP A 28 -2.34 -2.91 -1.59
N LEU A 29 -3.15 -2.31 -0.71
CA LEU A 29 -2.96 -2.36 0.74
C LEU A 29 -3.22 -3.78 1.26
N ARG A 30 -4.29 -4.41 0.79
CA ARG A 30 -4.62 -5.80 1.12
C ARG A 30 -3.53 -6.76 0.63
N LEU A 31 -3.04 -6.58 -0.60
CA LEU A 31 -1.96 -7.39 -1.14
C LEU A 31 -0.66 -7.24 -0.34
N ALA A 32 -0.28 -6.01 0.01
CA ALA A 32 0.92 -5.75 0.83
C ALA A 32 0.80 -6.42 2.22
N MET A 33 -0.35 -6.28 2.87
CA MET A 33 -0.62 -6.91 4.17
C MET A 33 -0.56 -8.43 4.07
N THR A 34 -1.34 -9.02 3.17
CA THR A 34 -1.45 -10.47 3.03
C THR A 34 -0.13 -11.11 2.60
N ALA A 35 0.61 -10.49 1.68
CA ALA A 35 1.92 -10.98 1.27
C ALA A 35 2.91 -10.97 2.45
N THR A 36 2.93 -9.89 3.24
CA THR A 36 3.81 -9.77 4.41
C THR A 36 3.49 -10.81 5.47
N ILE A 37 2.20 -11.02 5.78
CA ILE A 37 1.76 -12.03 6.75
C ILE A 37 2.11 -13.44 6.26
N ARG A 38 1.87 -13.74 4.98
CA ARG A 38 2.22 -15.05 4.38
C ARG A 38 3.72 -15.32 4.48
N LYS A 39 4.55 -14.33 4.12
CA LYS A 39 6.01 -14.43 4.26
C LYS A 39 6.40 -14.65 5.72
N TYR A 40 5.79 -13.91 6.64
CA TYR A 40 6.08 -14.01 8.06
C TYR A 40 5.86 -15.44 8.60
N PHE A 41 4.71 -16.04 8.29
CA PHE A 41 4.41 -17.41 8.73
C PHE A 41 5.24 -18.47 8.02
N HIS A 42 5.63 -18.24 6.76
CA HIS A 42 6.57 -19.12 6.07
C HIS A 42 7.93 -19.14 6.77
N ASP A 43 8.43 -17.97 7.16
CA ASP A 43 9.74 -17.83 7.80
C ASP A 43 9.72 -18.20 9.31
N ASN A 44 8.55 -18.13 9.97
CA ASN A 44 8.40 -18.30 11.42
C ASN A 44 7.23 -19.25 11.76
N PRO A 45 7.32 -20.56 11.46
CA PRO A 45 6.19 -21.49 11.57
C PRO A 45 5.68 -21.72 13.00
N SER A 46 6.48 -21.43 14.03
CA SER A 46 6.08 -21.57 15.45
C SER A 46 5.43 -20.31 16.03
N HIS A 47 5.46 -19.19 15.31
CA HIS A 47 4.92 -17.92 15.80
C HIS A 47 3.41 -17.84 15.60
N PHE A 48 2.69 -17.40 16.62
CA PHE A 48 1.23 -17.29 16.62
C PHE A 48 0.71 -15.97 17.18
N ASP A 49 1.55 -15.17 17.86
CA ASP A 49 1.13 -13.92 18.45
C ASP A 49 0.80 -12.90 17.35
N PRO A 50 -0.41 -12.32 17.33
CA PRO A 50 -0.81 -11.33 16.33
C PRO A 50 0.13 -10.14 16.21
N ARG A 51 0.73 -9.71 17.32
CA ARG A 51 1.64 -8.55 17.32
C ARG A 51 2.90 -8.85 16.51
N GLN A 52 3.32 -10.11 16.45
CA GLN A 52 4.53 -10.52 15.75
C GLN A 52 4.40 -10.41 14.24
N TYR A 53 3.26 -10.83 13.66
CA TYR A 53 3.03 -10.77 12.20
C TYR A 53 2.29 -9.50 11.74
N LEU A 54 1.44 -8.89 12.60
CA LEU A 54 0.74 -7.65 12.24
C LEU A 54 1.63 -6.41 12.34
N LYS A 55 2.67 -6.41 13.18
CA LYS A 55 3.64 -5.31 13.24
C LYS A 55 4.36 -5.11 11.89
N PRO A 56 5.02 -6.11 11.29
CA PRO A 56 5.65 -5.95 9.98
C PRO A 56 4.62 -5.70 8.87
N ALA A 57 3.42 -6.30 8.94
CA ALA A 57 2.36 -6.04 7.96
C ALA A 57 1.88 -4.56 7.98
N ARG A 58 1.80 -3.94 9.16
CA ARG A 58 1.48 -2.52 9.31
C ARG A 58 2.57 -1.64 8.72
N GLU A 59 3.85 -1.97 8.94
CA GLU A 59 4.96 -1.23 8.33
C GLU A 59 4.96 -1.36 6.80
N ALA A 60 4.63 -2.52 6.25
CA ALA A 60 4.47 -2.72 4.81
C ALA A 60 3.35 -1.85 4.23
N ILE A 61 2.19 -1.79 4.89
CA ILE A 61 1.10 -0.88 4.50
C ILE A 61 1.57 0.59 4.57
N LYS A 62 2.24 0.98 5.65
CA LYS A 62 2.75 2.35 5.82
C LYS A 62 3.70 2.74 4.69
N GLY A 63 4.62 1.85 4.31
CA GLY A 63 5.52 2.06 3.18
C GLY A 63 4.78 2.20 1.85
N MET A 64 3.79 1.34 1.60
CA MET A 64 2.93 1.41 0.41
C MET A 64 2.19 2.76 0.34
N VAL A 65 1.55 3.18 1.44
CA VAL A 65 0.83 4.46 1.50
C VAL A 65 1.77 5.64 1.31
N ALA A 66 2.96 5.62 1.90
CA ALA A 66 3.96 6.66 1.71
C ALA A 66 4.37 6.79 0.23
N HIS A 67 4.65 5.67 -0.45
CA HIS A 67 4.93 5.66 -1.90
C HIS A 67 3.78 6.25 -2.72
N LYS A 68 2.53 5.87 -2.41
CA LYS A 68 1.36 6.44 -3.09
C LYS A 68 1.27 7.95 -2.86
N ILE A 69 1.53 8.46 -1.66
CA ILE A 69 1.50 9.89 -1.35
C ILE A 69 2.57 10.66 -2.14
N THR A 70 3.83 10.22 -2.08
CA THR A 70 4.97 10.98 -2.62
C THR A 70 5.13 10.80 -4.14
N THR A 71 4.97 9.58 -4.63
CA THR A 71 5.32 9.24 -6.02
C THR A 71 4.10 9.29 -6.94
N VAL A 72 2.95 8.81 -6.48
CA VAL A 72 1.76 8.64 -7.33
C VAL A 72 0.85 9.86 -7.25
N LEU A 73 0.39 10.22 -6.04
CA LEU A 73 -0.60 11.27 -5.82
C LEU A 73 0.02 12.67 -5.78
N GLY A 74 1.26 12.82 -5.29
CA GLY A 74 1.95 14.11 -5.15
C GLY A 74 1.30 15.06 -4.16
N CYS A 75 0.69 14.50 -3.12
CA CYS A 75 0.04 15.28 -2.07
C CYS A 75 0.93 15.46 -0.84
N ASP A 76 2.22 15.10 -0.92
CA ASP A 76 3.21 15.40 0.11
C ASP A 76 3.37 16.92 0.30
N GLY A 77 3.56 17.34 1.56
CA GLY A 77 3.73 18.75 1.91
C GLY A 77 2.51 19.65 1.72
N LYS A 78 1.33 19.11 1.41
CA LYS A 78 0.10 19.90 1.19
C LYS A 78 -0.73 20.17 2.45
N ALA A 79 -0.37 19.56 3.59
CA ALA A 79 -1.02 19.85 4.86
C ALA A 79 -0.66 21.27 5.34
N SER A 80 -1.65 22.06 5.75
CA SER A 80 -1.41 23.32 6.46
C SER A 80 -1.06 23.04 7.93
N LEU A 81 -0.18 23.88 8.50
CA LEU A 81 0.11 23.91 9.94
C LEU A 81 -1.09 24.41 10.75
#